data_AF-A0A6I3F535-F1
#
_entry.id   AF-A0A6I3F535-F1
#
_cell.length_a   1.000
_cell.length_b   1.000
_cell.length_c   1.000
_cell.angle_alpha   90.00
_cell.angle_beta   90.00
_cell.angle_gamma   90.00
#
_symmetry.space_group_name_H-M   'P 1'
#
loop_
_entity.id
_entity.type
_entity.pdbx_description
1 polymer ?
#
loop_
_entity_poly.entity_id
_entity_poly.type
_entity_poly.pdbx_seq_one_letter_code
_entity_poly.pdbx_strand_id
1 'polypeptide(L)'
;MRHVSFTLATLHVDDVEVPLMLADLVVVRRDESTQIDWEVVATSLPVIPYPQAVCRLVMSNLVDGRVLSGDALVVRSDEQRHVFRGGGELSGLRAEDGLETGQ
;
A
#
# COMPACT_ATOMS: atom_id res chain seq x y z
N MET A 1 8.77 -11.61 13.21
CA MET A 1 8.10 -10.53 12.44
C MET A 1 8.83 -10.42 11.12
N ARG A 2 8.12 -10.55 10.00
CA ARG A 2 8.69 -10.39 8.65
C ARG A 2 8.08 -9.18 7.97
N HIS A 3 8.85 -8.53 7.12
CA HIS A 3 8.36 -7.40 6.34
C HIS A 3 8.99 -7.39 4.95
N VAL A 4 8.28 -6.78 4.02
CA VAL A 4 8.73 -6.48 2.66
C VAL A 4 8.26 -5.09 2.28
N SER A 5 9.04 -4.39 1.48
CA SER A 5 8.71 -3.06 0.99
C SER A 5 8.74 -3.02 -0.54
N PHE A 6 7.83 -2.26 -1.13
CA PHE A 6 7.75 -2.03 -2.56
C PHE A 6 7.73 -0.52 -2.81
N THR A 7 8.66 -0.02 -3.62
CA THR A 7 8.54 1.32 -4.18
C THR A 7 7.51 1.28 -5.31
N LEU A 8 6.58 2.22 -5.33
CA LEU A 8 5.46 2.21 -6.25
C LEU A 8 5.71 3.16 -7.43
N ALA A 9 5.36 2.71 -8.63
CA ALA A 9 5.35 3.54 -9.83
C ALA A 9 4.04 4.32 -9.96
N THR A 10 2.92 3.68 -9.62
CA THR A 10 1.58 4.27 -9.70
C THR A 10 0.78 3.92 -8.45
N LEU A 11 -0.16 4.80 -8.11
CA LEU A 11 -1.15 4.61 -7.06
C LEU A 11 -2.48 5.16 -7.57
N HIS A 12 -3.54 4.38 -7.45
CA HIS A 12 -4.92 4.81 -7.68
C HIS A 12 -5.70 4.66 -6.38
N VAL A 13 -6.49 5.68 -6.05
CA VAL A 13 -7.43 5.71 -4.92
C VAL A 13 -8.83 5.79 -5.51
N ASP A 14 -9.66 4.77 -5.31
CA ASP A 14 -11.01 4.65 -5.88
C ASP A 14 -11.03 5.00 -7.40
N ASP A 15 -10.14 4.33 -8.15
CA ASP A 15 -9.93 4.48 -9.61
C ASP A 15 -9.37 5.84 -10.06
N VAL A 16 -9.06 6.76 -9.15
CA VAL A 16 -8.41 8.05 -9.45
C VAL A 16 -6.91 7.93 -9.24
N GLU A 17 -6.13 8.18 -10.30
CA GLU A 17 -4.67 8.20 -10.21
C GLU A 17 -4.17 9.34 -9.32
N VAL A 18 -3.23 9.02 -8.43
CA VAL A 18 -2.52 9.98 -7.61
C VAL A 18 -1.27 10.44 -8.36
N PRO A 19 -1.05 11.75 -8.55
CA PRO A 19 0.16 12.26 -9.23
C PRO A 19 1.38 12.13 -8.32
N LEU A 20 1.99 10.94 -8.29
CA LEU A 20 3.07 10.60 -7.36
C LEU A 20 4.38 11.35 -7.66
N MET A 21 5.05 11.79 -6.59
CA MET A 21 6.48 12.10 -6.58
C MET A 21 7.29 10.91 -6.06
N LEU A 22 6.78 10.24 -5.03
CA LEU A 22 7.31 8.98 -4.48
C LEU A 22 6.21 8.27 -3.70
N ALA A 23 6.23 6.95 -3.67
CA ALA A 23 5.40 6.20 -2.75
C ALA A 23 6.04 4.85 -2.43
N ASP A 24 5.86 4.42 -1.18
CA ASP A 24 6.29 3.11 -0.71
C ASP A 24 5.10 2.39 -0.07
N LEU A 25 5.00 1.09 -0.36
CA LEU A 25 4.15 0.14 0.33
C LEU A 25 5.03 -0.68 1.27
N VAL A 26 4.66 -0.78 2.54
CA VAL A 26 5.28 -1.68 3.51
C VAL A 26 4.25 -2.72 3.92
N VAL A 27 4.64 -3.99 3.87
CA VAL A 27 3.80 -5.12 4.28
C VAL A 27 4.49 -5.84 5.41
N VAL A 28 3.74 -6.14 6.46
CA VAL A 28 4.22 -6.79 7.68
C VAL A 28 3.38 -8.03 7.95
N ARG A 29 4.06 -9.14 8.27
CA ARG A 29 3.43 -10.31 8.89
C ARG A 29 4.00 -10.52 10.29
N ARG A 30 3.11 -10.68 11.27
CA ARG A 30 3.46 -11.01 12.66
C ARG A 30 3.52 -12.53 12.80
N ASP A 31 4.42 -13.05 13.63
CA ASP A 31 4.63 -14.50 13.73
C ASP A 31 3.40 -15.22 14.32
N GLU A 32 2.61 -14.51 15.12
CA GLU A 32 1.43 -15.02 15.83
C GLU A 32 0.13 -14.91 15.02
N SER A 33 0.18 -14.37 13.78
CA SER A 33 -1.01 -14.14 12.95
C SER A 33 -0.77 -14.51 11.49
N THR A 34 -1.76 -15.12 10.86
CA THR A 34 -1.77 -15.32 9.41
C THR A 34 -2.13 -14.05 8.65
N GLN A 35 -2.64 -13.02 9.35
CA GLN A 35 -3.00 -11.75 8.75
C GLN A 35 -1.75 -10.89 8.51
N ILE A 36 -1.82 -10.11 7.45
CA ILE A 36 -0.84 -9.07 7.15
C ILE A 36 -1.42 -7.71 7.51
N ASP A 37 -0.54 -6.85 8.01
CA ASP A 37 -0.78 -5.41 8.11
C ASP A 37 0.00 -4.76 6.96
N TRP A 38 -0.58 -3.77 6.29
CA TRP A 38 0.14 -3.04 5.25
C TRP A 38 -0.17 -1.55 5.25
N GLU A 39 0.80 -0.75 4.84
CA GLU A 39 0.72 0.71 4.85
C GLU A 39 1.32 1.27 3.57
N VAL A 40 0.64 2.25 2.98
CA VAL A 40 1.15 3.03 1.86
C VAL A 40 1.43 4.43 2.35
N VAL A 41 2.64 4.92 2.10
CA VAL A 41 3.02 6.32 2.32
C VAL A 41 3.36 6.92 0.97
N ALA A 42 2.57 7.90 0.55
CA ALA A 42 2.73 8.58 -0.72
C ALA A 42 3.03 10.07 -0.51
N THR A 43 3.98 10.59 -1.29
CA THR A 43 4.14 12.01 -1.57
C THR A 43 3.70 12.27 -3.00
N SER A 44 2.81 13.23 -3.20
CA SER A 44 2.22 13.59 -4.49
C SER A 44 2.51 15.06 -4.84
N LEU A 45 2.22 15.43 -6.08
CA LEU A 45 1.94 16.84 -6.40
C LEU A 45 0.72 17.32 -5.60
N PRO A 46 0.57 18.63 -5.35
CA PRO A 46 -0.56 19.16 -4.60
C PRO A 46 -1.92 18.65 -5.10
N VAL A 47 -2.69 18.02 -4.21
CA VAL A 47 -4.04 17.54 -4.47
C VAL A 47 -4.99 17.91 -3.33
N ILE A 48 -6.29 17.79 -3.59
CA ILE A 48 -7.30 17.90 -2.53
C ILE A 48 -7.09 16.72 -1.55
N PRO A 49 -6.98 16.98 -0.23
CA PRO A 49 -6.83 15.90 0.74
C PRO A 49 -7.99 14.90 0.68
N TYR A 50 -7.67 13.62 0.76
CA TYR A 50 -8.66 12.55 0.84
C TYR A 50 -9.42 12.59 2.17
N PRO A 51 -10.74 12.31 2.17
CA PRO A 51 -11.48 12.14 3.41
C PRO A 51 -10.95 10.93 4.19
N GLN A 52 -11.06 10.97 5.52
CA GLN A 52 -10.77 9.81 6.37
C GLN A 52 -11.87 8.75 6.22
N ALA A 53 -11.73 7.91 5.19
CA ALA A 53 -12.69 6.87 4.81
C ALA A 53 -11.97 5.63 4.27
N VAL A 54 -12.72 4.54 4.15
CA VAL A 54 -12.25 3.34 3.44
C VAL A 54 -12.24 3.63 1.94
N CYS A 55 -11.19 3.18 1.26
CA CYS A 55 -10.99 3.33 -0.18
C CYS A 55 -10.32 2.07 -0.75
N ARG A 56 -10.49 1.85 -2.05
CA ARG A 56 -9.75 0.83 -2.80
C ARG A 56 -8.43 1.41 -3.29
N LEU A 57 -7.33 0.71 -3.04
CA LEU A 57 -6.03 1.03 -3.61
C LEU A 57 -5.65 0.04 -4.70
N VAL A 58 -5.16 0.58 -5.81
CA VAL A 58 -4.50 -0.18 -6.89
C VAL A 58 -3.15 0.46 -7.16
N MET A 59 -2.09 -0.35 -7.09
CA MET A 59 -0.71 0.10 -7.11
C MET A 59 0.10 -0.72 -8.09
N SER A 60 1.12 -0.13 -8.71
CA SER A 60 2.12 -0.90 -9.45
C SER A 60 3.49 -0.78 -8.78
N ASN A 61 4.18 -1.89 -8.61
CA ASN A 61 5.57 -1.91 -8.14
C ASN A 61 6.48 -1.33 -9.22
N LEU A 62 7.36 -0.40 -8.82
CA LEU A 62 8.32 0.26 -9.70
C LEU A 62 9.34 -0.71 -10.30
N VAL A 63 9.71 -1.76 -9.58
CA VAL A 63 10.79 -2.67 -9.99
C VAL A 63 10.34 -3.65 -11.07
N ASP A 64 9.20 -4.31 -10.87
CA ASP A 64 8.74 -5.41 -11.72
C ASP A 64 7.40 -5.14 -12.42
N GLY A 65 6.81 -3.96 -12.22
CA GLY A 65 5.51 -3.57 -12.79
C GLY A 65 4.32 -4.34 -12.22
N ARG A 66 4.52 -5.17 -11.21
CA ARG A 66 3.48 -6.01 -10.62
C ARG A 66 2.38 -5.15 -10.00
N VAL A 67 1.12 -5.54 -10.23
CA VAL A 67 -0.03 -4.87 -9.64
C VAL A 67 -0.32 -5.45 -8.26
N LEU A 68 -0.44 -4.56 -7.27
CA LEU A 68 -0.88 -4.84 -5.90
C LEU A 68 -2.19 -4.11 -5.65
N SER A 69 -3.14 -4.73 -4.94
CA SER A 69 -4.40 -4.06 -4.63
C SER A 69 -5.05 -4.56 -3.36
N GLY A 70 -5.76 -3.67 -2.66
CA GLY A 70 -6.44 -3.98 -1.41
C GLY A 70 -7.24 -2.79 -0.91
N ASP A 71 -8.11 -3.05 0.07
CA ASP A 71 -8.91 -2.02 0.71
C ASP A 71 -8.11 -1.42 1.88
N ALA A 72 -8.15 -0.08 2.01
CA ALA A 72 -7.42 0.64 3.04
C ALA A 72 -8.23 1.78 3.63
N LEU A 73 -7.93 2.14 4.87
CA LEU A 73 -8.40 3.35 5.51
C LEU A 73 -7.43 4.49 5.24
N VAL A 74 -7.93 5.65 4.81
CA VAL A 74 -7.15 6.90 4.82
C VAL A 74 -6.94 7.32 6.27
N VAL A 75 -5.72 7.18 6.78
CA VAL A 75 -5.40 7.54 8.17
C VAL A 75 -4.84 8.96 8.29
N ARG A 76 -4.22 9.46 7.22
CA ARG A 76 -3.77 10.85 7.11
C ARG A 76 -3.76 11.27 5.65
N SER A 77 -4.27 12.46 5.39
CA SER A 77 -4.07 13.13 4.11
C SER A 77 -3.90 14.62 4.37
N ASP A 78 -2.83 15.20 3.84
CA ASP A 78 -2.68 16.64 3.68
C ASP A 78 -2.48 16.94 2.18
N GLU A 79 -2.01 18.15 1.84
CA GLU A 79 -1.92 18.64 0.46
C GLU A 79 -1.01 17.77 -0.43
N GLN A 80 0.04 17.16 0.14
CA GLN A 80 1.03 16.40 -0.62
C GLN A 80 1.35 15.05 0.01
N ARG A 81 1.00 14.81 1.28
CA ARG A 81 1.32 13.56 1.96
C ARG A 81 0.06 12.78 2.30
N HIS A 82 0.05 11.52 1.88
CA HIS A 82 -1.07 10.61 2.08
C HIS A 82 -0.56 9.32 2.74
N VAL A 83 -1.29 8.86 3.75
CA VAL A 83 -1.02 7.61 4.45
C VAL A 83 -2.30 6.79 4.46
N PHE A 84 -2.19 5.57 3.95
CA PHE A 84 -3.27 4.61 3.88
C PHE A 84 -2.87 3.36 4.64
N ARG A 85 -3.76 2.83 5.45
CA ARG A 85 -3.53 1.59 6.21
C ARG A 85 -4.53 0.54 5.78
N GLY A 86 -4.02 -0.55 5.23
CA GLY A 86 -4.80 -1.76 5.00
C GLY A 86 -4.59 -2.75 6.14
N GLY A 87 -5.70 -3.32 6.60
CA GLY A 87 -5.70 -4.45 7.51
C GLY A 87 -6.38 -5.62 6.82
N GLY A 88 -5.63 -6.66 6.47
CA GLY A 88 -6.17 -7.85 5.80
C GLY A 88 -5.58 -8.09 4.42
N GLU A 89 -6.41 -8.53 3.47
CA GLU A 89 -5.96 -9.04 2.18
C GLU A 89 -5.24 -7.96 1.35
N LEU A 90 -4.12 -8.36 0.73
CA LEU A 90 -3.42 -7.59 -0.29
C LEU A 90 -3.13 -8.53 -1.45
N SER A 91 -3.88 -8.37 -2.54
CA SER A 91 -3.69 -9.15 -3.75
C SER A 91 -2.41 -8.71 -4.46
N GLY A 92 -1.73 -9.65 -5.12
CA GLY A 92 -0.49 -9.40 -5.86
C GLY A 92 0.80 -9.74 -5.09
N LEU A 93 0.70 -10.07 -3.79
CA LEU A 93 1.80 -10.69 -3.05
C LEU A 93 2.12 -12.08 -3.60
N ARG A 94 3.39 -12.45 -3.52
CA ARG A 94 3.94 -13.74 -3.95
C ARG A 94 4.72 -14.38 -2.81
N ALA A 95 4.87 -15.71 -2.87
CA ALA A 95 5.66 -16.45 -1.88
C ALA A 95 7.13 -15.95 -1.80
N GLU A 96 7.69 -15.55 -2.94
CA GLU A 96 9.05 -15.00 -3.06
C GLU A 96 9.26 -13.66 -2.32
N ASP A 97 8.18 -12.96 -1.93
CA ASP A 97 8.27 -11.72 -1.16
C ASP A 97 8.68 -11.97 0.32
N GLY A 98 8.87 -13.23 0.72
CA GLY A 98 9.46 -13.58 2.02
C GLY A 98 8.53 -13.41 3.22
N LEU A 99 7.22 -13.36 2.98
CA LEU A 99 6.19 -13.21 4.02
C LEU A 99 5.70 -14.56 4.59
N GLU A 100 6.14 -15.70 4.05
CA GLU A 100 5.68 -17.03 4.50
C GLU A 100 6.26 -17.43 5.85
N THR A 101 5.44 -17.97 6.75
CA THR A 101 5.87 -18.70 7.96
C THR A 101 6.51 -20.01 7.53
N GLY A 102 7.83 -20.17 7.78
CA GLY A 102 8.51 -21.45 7.63
C GLY A 102 7.68 -22.56 8.28
N GLN A 103 7.47 -23.64 7.54
CA GLN A 103 6.81 -24.87 8.00
C GLN A 103 7.55 -25.49 9.19
#